data_AF-R7TQP9-F1
#
_entry.id   AF-R7TQP9-F1
#
_cell.length_a   1.000
_cell.length_b   1.000
_cell.length_c   1.000
_cell.angle_alpha   90.00
_cell.angle_beta   90.00
_cell.angle_gamma   90.00
#
_symmetry.space_group_name_H-M   'P 1'
#
loop_
_entity.id
_entity.type
_entity.pdbx_description
1 polymer ?
#
loop_
_entity_poly.entity_id
_entity_poly.type
_entity_poly.pdbx_seq_one_letter_code
_entity_poly.pdbx_strand_id
1 'polypeptide(L)'
;MNGLSLSELCCLFCCPPCPSKIAAKLAFMPPEPTYSFVQDETGSRCTLHLTERAEWQYTQRDLDLIEVFMTRTSRGNRIACAYIRCCPTAKYTVLFSHGNAVDLGQMTSFYIGLGSRINCNIFSFDYSGYGVSSGKPAEKNLYSDIEAAWQTLRTRYGISPEKIILYGQSIGTVPTIDLAARYEVGAVVLHSPLMSGMRVAFPDTKRTWFFDAFPSIDKVPKITSPVLVIHGTEDEVIDFSHGLAIYERCPRTVEPLWVEGAGHNDVELYSQYLERLKTFISSELQPHVN
;
A
#
# COMPACT_ATOMS: atom_id res chain seq x y z
N MET A 1 23.29 17.32 14.93
CA MET A 1 22.20 18.32 14.88
C MET A 1 22.54 19.37 13.83
N ASN A 2 22.15 19.16 12.58
CA ASN A 2 22.21 20.20 11.56
C ASN A 2 20.78 20.72 11.37
N GLY A 3 20.40 21.68 12.22
CA GLY A 3 19.15 22.42 12.06
C GLY A 3 19.24 23.31 10.84
N LEU A 4 18.19 23.29 10.01
CA LEU A 4 18.04 24.22 8.89
C LEU A 4 18.15 25.66 9.42
N SER A 5 18.91 26.48 8.71
CA SER A 5 19.15 27.87 9.10
C SER A 5 17.91 28.74 8.90
N LEU A 6 17.83 29.86 9.63
CA LEU A 6 16.72 30.81 9.51
C LEU A 6 16.53 31.35 8.08
N SER A 7 17.59 31.38 7.26
CA SER A 7 17.49 31.80 5.86
C SER A 7 16.86 30.73 4.97
N GLU A 8 17.07 29.45 5.28
CA GLU A 8 16.43 28.32 4.59
C GLU A 8 14.93 28.26 4.90
N LEU A 9 14.53 28.58 6.14
CA LEU A 9 13.12 28.78 6.50
C LEU A 9 12.50 29.99 5.76
N CYS A 10 13.20 31.13 5.65
CA CYS A 10 12.68 32.30 4.94
C CYS A 10 12.50 32.06 3.43
N CYS A 11 13.39 31.29 2.79
CA CYS A 11 13.21 30.90 1.38
C CYS A 11 12.01 29.98 1.16
N LEU A 12 11.60 29.21 2.17
CA LEU A 12 10.39 28.36 2.14
C LEU A 12 9.07 29.15 2.15
N PHE A 13 9.06 30.36 2.74
CA PHE A 13 7.84 31.15 2.93
C PHE A 13 7.77 32.45 2.11
N CYS A 14 8.90 33.01 1.64
CA CYS A 14 8.92 34.34 1.01
C CYS A 14 9.16 34.34 -0.51
N CYS A 15 9.63 33.24 -1.12
CA CYS A 15 9.84 33.14 -2.57
C CYS A 15 9.52 31.71 -3.05
N PRO A 16 8.35 31.44 -3.67
CA PRO A 16 7.95 30.08 -3.96
C PRO A 16 8.66 29.51 -5.20
N PRO A 17 9.27 28.32 -5.11
CA PRO A 17 8.99 27.26 -6.05
C PRO A 17 7.98 26.31 -5.38
N CYS A 18 6.91 25.95 -6.09
CA CYS A 18 5.81 25.10 -5.59
C CYS A 18 6.26 24.02 -4.57
N PRO A 19 5.97 24.19 -3.26
CA PRO A 19 6.40 23.29 -2.18
C PRO A 19 6.06 21.82 -2.44
N SER A 20 4.97 21.58 -3.19
CA SER A 20 4.50 20.24 -3.55
C SER A 20 5.49 19.43 -4.41
N LYS A 21 6.38 20.06 -5.18
CA LYS A 21 7.32 19.32 -6.06
C LYS A 21 8.53 18.79 -5.31
N ILE A 22 9.02 19.54 -4.32
CA ILE A 22 10.17 19.12 -3.49
C ILE A 22 9.71 18.11 -2.44
N ALA A 23 8.58 18.37 -1.77
CA ALA A 23 7.98 17.43 -0.83
C ALA A 23 7.62 16.09 -1.50
N ALA A 24 7.06 16.10 -2.71
CA ALA A 24 6.82 14.85 -3.46
C ALA A 24 8.12 14.11 -3.81
N LYS A 25 9.21 14.82 -4.13
CA LYS A 25 10.50 14.19 -4.45
C LYS A 25 11.20 13.60 -3.22
N LEU A 26 10.91 14.12 -2.03
CA LEU A 26 11.39 13.58 -0.75
C LEU A 26 10.49 12.47 -0.22
N ALA A 27 9.18 12.53 -0.50
CA ALA A 27 8.22 11.53 -0.04
C ALA A 27 8.19 10.26 -0.91
N PHE A 28 8.52 10.36 -2.19
CA PHE A 28 8.49 9.24 -3.14
C PHE A 28 9.89 8.84 -3.61
N MET A 29 10.25 7.59 -3.42
CA MET A 29 11.54 7.01 -3.80
C MET A 29 11.34 5.80 -4.72
N PRO A 30 10.75 5.96 -5.92
CA PRO A 30 10.61 4.85 -6.86
C PRO A 30 11.99 4.26 -7.17
N PRO A 31 12.17 2.93 -7.07
CA PRO A 31 13.43 2.31 -7.45
C PRO A 31 13.62 2.37 -8.97
N GLU A 32 14.83 2.08 -9.44
CA GLU A 32 15.00 1.73 -10.85
C GLU A 32 14.18 0.46 -11.13
N PRO A 33 13.39 0.41 -12.23
CA PRO A 33 12.47 -0.71 -12.46
C PRO A 33 13.18 -2.05 -12.43
N THR A 34 12.66 -2.98 -11.63
CA THR A 34 13.22 -4.32 -11.47
C THR A 34 12.57 -5.34 -12.39
N TYR A 35 11.61 -4.91 -13.20
CA TYR A 35 10.89 -5.75 -14.14
C TYR A 35 10.47 -4.98 -15.39
N SER A 36 10.08 -5.72 -16.42
CA SER A 36 9.41 -5.21 -17.61
C SER A 36 8.22 -6.09 -17.99
N PHE A 37 7.30 -5.54 -18.78
CA PHE A 37 6.25 -6.31 -19.41
C PHE A 37 6.63 -6.64 -20.85
N VAL A 38 6.60 -7.92 -21.20
CA VAL A 38 6.81 -8.39 -22.56
C VAL A 38 5.44 -8.72 -23.14
N GLN A 39 5.08 -8.08 -24.24
CA GLN A 39 3.85 -8.40 -24.95
C GLN A 39 4.06 -9.61 -25.85
N ASP A 40 3.05 -10.45 -25.96
CA ASP A 40 3.02 -11.50 -26.97
C ASP A 40 2.88 -10.91 -28.38
N GLU A 41 3.11 -11.73 -29.41
CA GLU A 41 3.07 -11.30 -30.81
C GLU A 41 1.72 -10.67 -31.22
N THR A 42 0.64 -11.05 -30.52
CA THR A 42 -0.71 -10.53 -30.75
C THR A 42 -0.99 -9.22 -30.00
N GLY A 43 -0.14 -8.84 -29.04
CA GLY A 43 -0.33 -7.68 -28.16
C GLY A 43 -1.46 -7.85 -27.14
N SER A 44 -2.05 -9.05 -27.04
CA SER A 44 -3.22 -9.32 -26.21
C SER A 44 -2.86 -9.73 -24.78
N ARG A 45 -1.66 -10.29 -24.58
CA ARG A 45 -1.19 -10.76 -23.27
C ARG A 45 0.18 -10.17 -22.94
N CYS A 46 0.34 -9.73 -21.70
CA CYS A 46 1.64 -9.36 -21.15
C CYS A 46 2.17 -10.49 -20.26
N THR A 47 3.47 -10.76 -20.35
CA THR A 47 4.21 -11.60 -19.40
C THR A 47 5.16 -10.73 -18.56
N LEU A 48 5.38 -11.15 -17.32
CA LEU A 48 6.31 -10.50 -16.40
C LEU A 48 7.74 -10.98 -16.72
N HIS A 49 8.63 -10.05 -17.00
CA HIS A 49 10.06 -10.32 -17.12
C HIS A 49 10.80 -9.64 -15.96
N LEU A 50 11.35 -10.42 -15.04
CA LEU A 50 12.13 -9.92 -13.91
C LEU A 50 13.59 -9.69 -14.33
N THR A 51 14.15 -8.56 -13.92
CA THR A 51 15.59 -8.28 -14.05
C THR A 51 16.35 -8.89 -12.88
N GLU A 52 17.68 -8.97 -12.97
CA GLU A 52 18.54 -9.43 -11.87
C GLU A 52 18.35 -8.62 -10.57
N ARG A 53 17.88 -7.37 -10.67
CA ARG A 53 17.62 -6.46 -9.55
C ARG A 53 16.36 -6.78 -8.75
N ALA A 54 15.51 -7.70 -9.24
CA ALA A 54 14.40 -8.20 -8.45
C ALA A 54 14.89 -9.07 -7.27
N GLU A 55 16.14 -9.57 -7.33
CA GLU A 55 16.87 -10.21 -6.23
C GLU A 55 16.15 -11.43 -5.60
N TRP A 56 15.39 -12.20 -6.37
CA TRP A 56 14.87 -13.48 -5.90
C TRP A 56 14.82 -14.56 -6.99
N GLN A 57 14.95 -15.82 -6.56
CA GLN A 57 14.91 -16.99 -7.44
C GLN A 57 13.46 -17.45 -7.62
N TYR A 58 13.05 -17.65 -8.87
CA TYR A 58 11.70 -18.08 -9.22
C TYR A 58 11.71 -19.29 -10.15
N THR A 59 10.65 -20.09 -10.08
CA THR A 59 10.37 -21.16 -11.03
C THR A 59 9.37 -20.70 -12.08
N GLN A 60 9.26 -21.43 -13.21
CA GLN A 60 8.21 -21.16 -14.19
C GLN A 60 6.80 -21.28 -13.56
N ARG A 61 6.63 -22.20 -12.60
CA ARG A 61 5.37 -22.37 -11.88
C ARG A 61 4.99 -21.13 -11.08
N ASP A 62 5.96 -20.42 -10.51
CA ASP A 62 5.71 -19.16 -9.79
C ASP A 62 5.24 -18.07 -10.76
N LEU A 63 5.86 -17.99 -11.93
CA LEU A 63 5.47 -17.05 -13.00
C LEU A 63 4.07 -17.33 -13.54
N ASP A 64 3.68 -18.59 -13.65
CA ASP A 64 2.35 -18.99 -14.13
C ASP A 64 1.21 -18.57 -13.18
N LEU A 65 1.51 -18.23 -11.92
CA LEU A 65 0.54 -17.69 -10.96
C LEU A 65 0.22 -16.21 -11.21
N ILE A 66 1.05 -15.51 -11.99
CA ILE A 66 1.07 -14.05 -12.05
C ILE A 66 0.52 -13.58 -13.40
N GLU A 67 -0.61 -12.90 -13.35
CA GLU A 67 -1.18 -12.19 -14.49
C GLU A 67 -0.80 -10.71 -14.42
N VAL A 68 -0.11 -10.18 -15.42
CA VAL A 68 0.28 -8.75 -15.47
C VAL A 68 -0.37 -8.01 -16.63
N PHE A 69 -0.67 -6.73 -16.43
CA PHE A 69 -1.22 -5.86 -17.46
C PHE A 69 -1.15 -4.38 -17.04
N MET A 70 -1.43 -3.49 -18.00
CA MET A 70 -1.57 -2.05 -17.72
C MET A 70 -3.05 -1.67 -17.62
N THR A 71 -3.40 -0.84 -16.64
CA THR A 71 -4.72 -0.18 -16.57
C THR A 71 -4.57 1.34 -16.62
N ARG A 72 -5.64 2.04 -17.04
CA ARG A 72 -5.64 3.50 -17.17
C ARG A 72 -6.38 4.13 -16.00
N THR A 73 -5.77 5.14 -15.40
CA THR A 73 -6.34 5.89 -14.27
C THR A 73 -7.21 7.04 -14.76
N SER A 74 -8.09 7.54 -13.90
CA SER A 74 -8.94 8.71 -14.20
C SER A 74 -8.12 9.99 -14.47
N ARG A 75 -6.84 10.02 -14.06
CA ARG A 75 -5.89 11.11 -14.34
C ARG A 75 -5.08 10.89 -15.62
N GLY A 76 -5.35 9.82 -16.36
CA GLY A 76 -4.77 9.54 -17.67
C GLY A 76 -3.43 8.81 -17.65
N ASN A 77 -2.91 8.44 -16.48
CA ASN A 77 -1.72 7.61 -16.37
C ASN A 77 -2.08 6.16 -16.69
N ARG A 78 -1.12 5.40 -17.22
CA ARG A 78 -1.14 3.95 -17.28
C ARG A 78 -0.31 3.41 -16.12
N ILE A 79 -0.90 2.56 -15.29
CA ILE A 79 -0.23 1.90 -14.17
C ILE A 79 -0.13 0.40 -14.43
N ALA A 80 0.95 -0.20 -13.97
CA ALA A 80 1.16 -1.63 -13.98
C ALA A 80 0.36 -2.30 -12.87
N CYS A 81 -0.26 -3.43 -13.18
CA CYS A 81 -0.98 -4.27 -12.22
C CYS A 81 -0.48 -5.71 -12.33
N ALA A 82 -0.47 -6.40 -11.19
CA ALA A 82 -0.22 -7.83 -11.08
C ALA A 82 -1.34 -8.49 -10.27
N TYR A 83 -1.93 -9.55 -10.82
CA TYR A 83 -2.84 -10.42 -10.10
C TYR A 83 -2.22 -11.80 -9.91
N ILE A 84 -1.91 -12.12 -8.65
CA ILE A 84 -1.25 -13.35 -8.23
C ILE A 84 -2.30 -14.31 -7.67
N ARG A 85 -2.53 -15.40 -8.39
CA ARG A 85 -3.53 -16.43 -8.03
C ARG A 85 -2.94 -17.48 -7.10
N CYS A 86 -2.62 -17.07 -5.87
CA CYS A 86 -1.92 -17.93 -4.91
C CYS A 86 -2.71 -19.19 -4.54
N CYS A 87 -4.05 -19.12 -4.48
CA CYS A 87 -4.87 -20.24 -4.02
C CYS A 87 -6.16 -20.38 -4.85
N PRO A 88 -6.42 -21.55 -5.48
CA PRO A 88 -7.66 -21.79 -6.23
C PRO A 88 -8.94 -21.68 -5.38
N THR A 89 -8.83 -21.94 -4.08
CA THR A 89 -9.93 -21.91 -3.10
C THR A 89 -9.98 -20.61 -2.30
N ALA A 90 -9.24 -19.57 -2.70
CA ALA A 90 -9.20 -18.30 -2.01
C ALA A 90 -10.61 -17.68 -1.90
N LYS A 91 -11.04 -17.40 -0.67
CA LYS A 91 -12.32 -16.71 -0.41
C LYS A 91 -12.19 -15.20 -0.64
N TYR A 92 -11.02 -14.64 -0.34
CA TYR A 92 -10.73 -13.21 -0.43
C TYR A 92 -9.61 -12.93 -1.42
N THR A 93 -9.64 -11.74 -2.00
CA THR A 93 -8.51 -11.15 -2.73
C THR A 93 -8.03 -9.92 -1.98
N VAL A 94 -6.72 -9.87 -1.70
CA VAL A 94 -6.09 -8.70 -1.09
C VAL A 94 -5.72 -7.71 -2.18
N LEU A 95 -6.25 -6.49 -2.13
CA LEU A 95 -5.74 -5.35 -2.89
C LEU A 95 -4.59 -4.71 -2.09
N PHE A 96 -3.35 -5.02 -2.47
CA PHE A 96 -2.14 -4.64 -1.77
C PHE A 96 -1.53 -3.36 -2.37
N SER A 97 -1.39 -2.32 -1.56
CA SER A 97 -0.68 -1.07 -1.86
C SER A 97 0.70 -1.13 -1.19
N HIS A 98 1.76 -1.23 -2.00
CA HIS A 98 3.12 -1.49 -1.54
C HIS A 98 3.81 -0.27 -0.90
N GLY A 99 4.97 -0.50 -0.27
CA GLY A 99 5.79 0.54 0.34
C GLY A 99 6.48 1.48 -0.68
N ASN A 100 7.25 2.45 -0.18
CA ASN A 100 7.78 3.55 -0.99
C ASN A 100 8.98 3.18 -1.89
N ALA A 101 9.87 2.32 -1.45
CA ALA A 101 11.14 2.06 -2.13
C ALA A 101 11.19 0.70 -2.84
N VAL A 102 10.01 0.22 -3.25
CA VAL A 102 9.82 -1.07 -3.90
C VAL A 102 8.91 -0.93 -5.11
N ASP A 103 9.01 -1.88 -6.04
CA ASP A 103 8.08 -2.04 -7.17
C ASP A 103 7.47 -3.45 -7.19
N LEU A 104 6.56 -3.70 -8.13
CA LEU A 104 5.92 -5.01 -8.28
C LEU A 104 6.93 -6.16 -8.44
N GLY A 105 8.03 -5.95 -9.16
CA GLY A 105 9.01 -7.00 -9.44
C GLY A 105 9.66 -7.53 -8.16
N GLN A 106 10.10 -6.62 -7.28
CA GLN A 106 10.66 -6.97 -5.97
C GLN A 106 9.62 -7.61 -5.05
N MET A 107 8.38 -7.13 -5.09
CA MET A 107 7.33 -7.58 -4.18
C MET A 107 6.69 -8.92 -4.56
N THR A 108 6.91 -9.40 -5.79
CA THR A 108 6.21 -10.58 -6.31
C THR A 108 6.43 -11.84 -5.47
N SER A 109 7.67 -12.10 -5.02
CA SER A 109 8.01 -13.22 -4.12
C SER A 109 7.19 -13.18 -2.83
N PHE A 110 7.16 -12.00 -2.22
CA PHE A 110 6.43 -11.75 -1.00
C PHE A 110 4.93 -11.98 -1.20
N TYR A 111 4.34 -11.55 -2.32
CA TYR A 111 2.92 -11.76 -2.61
C TYR A 111 2.54 -13.23 -2.75
N ILE A 112 3.35 -14.03 -3.47
CA ILE A 112 3.14 -15.48 -3.57
C ILE A 112 3.19 -16.11 -2.19
N GLY A 113 4.23 -15.76 -1.42
CA GLY A 113 4.46 -16.31 -0.09
C GLY A 113 3.36 -15.93 0.90
N LEU A 114 2.94 -14.66 0.92
CA LEU A 114 1.89 -14.14 1.78
C LEU A 114 0.56 -14.78 1.42
N GLY A 115 0.12 -14.63 0.17
CA GLY A 115 -1.19 -15.10 -0.30
C GLY A 115 -1.39 -16.60 -0.06
N SER A 116 -0.36 -17.41 -0.31
CA SER A 116 -0.41 -18.86 -0.05
C SER A 116 -0.58 -19.19 1.43
N ARG A 117 0.07 -18.43 2.32
CA ARG A 117 0.02 -18.67 3.77
C ARG A 117 -1.26 -18.16 4.43
N ILE A 118 -1.90 -17.14 3.87
CA ILE A 118 -3.19 -16.60 4.37
C ILE A 118 -4.39 -17.06 3.53
N ASN A 119 -4.19 -17.99 2.59
CA ASN A 119 -5.21 -18.53 1.69
C ASN A 119 -6.01 -17.44 0.93
N CYS A 120 -5.30 -16.46 0.37
CA CYS A 120 -5.87 -15.35 -0.41
C CYS A 120 -5.13 -15.18 -1.73
N ASN A 121 -5.84 -14.68 -2.75
CA ASN A 121 -5.17 -14.14 -3.94
C ASN A 121 -4.69 -12.72 -3.65
N ILE A 122 -3.63 -12.27 -4.33
CA ILE A 122 -3.07 -10.92 -4.16
C ILE A 122 -3.20 -10.15 -5.46
N PHE A 123 -3.80 -8.97 -5.41
CA PHE A 123 -3.77 -8.00 -6.48
C PHE A 123 -2.96 -6.80 -6.02
N SER A 124 -1.95 -6.43 -6.79
CA SER A 124 -1.10 -5.28 -6.51
C SER A 124 -0.91 -4.43 -7.77
N PHE A 125 -0.47 -3.21 -7.59
CA PHE A 125 -0.24 -2.24 -8.65
C PHE A 125 0.93 -1.34 -8.28
N ASP A 126 1.70 -0.90 -9.28
CA ASP A 126 2.67 0.17 -9.07
C ASP A 126 2.00 1.53 -9.15
N TYR A 127 2.44 2.46 -8.32
CA TYR A 127 2.01 3.86 -8.39
C TYR A 127 2.45 4.53 -9.70
N SER A 128 1.79 5.62 -10.08
CA SER A 128 2.23 6.45 -11.19
C SER A 128 3.69 6.88 -11.01
N GLY A 129 4.55 6.56 -11.98
CA GLY A 129 6.00 6.81 -11.93
C GLY A 129 6.84 5.76 -11.18
N TYR A 130 6.26 4.61 -10.81
CA TYR A 130 6.94 3.45 -10.24
C TYR A 130 7.00 2.30 -11.25
N GLY A 131 8.06 1.49 -11.20
CA GLY A 131 8.25 0.36 -12.10
C GLY A 131 8.04 0.76 -13.57
N VAL A 132 7.16 0.06 -14.28
CA VAL A 132 6.80 0.41 -15.67
C VAL A 132 5.58 1.33 -15.81
N SER A 133 5.07 1.85 -14.69
CA SER A 133 3.96 2.79 -14.69
C SER A 133 4.38 4.17 -15.21
N SER A 134 3.56 4.73 -16.08
CA SER A 134 3.75 6.08 -16.61
C SER A 134 3.41 7.17 -15.57
N GLY A 135 3.65 8.42 -15.93
CA GLY A 135 3.31 9.56 -15.10
C GLY A 135 4.41 9.89 -14.09
N LYS A 136 4.02 10.38 -12.91
CA LYS A 136 4.94 10.74 -11.84
C LYS A 136 4.32 10.54 -10.47
N PRO A 137 5.12 10.32 -9.42
CA PRO A 137 4.60 10.19 -8.07
C PRO A 137 3.96 11.50 -7.60
N ALA A 138 2.74 11.40 -7.10
CA ALA A 138 2.00 12.51 -6.51
C ALA A 138 0.83 11.96 -5.69
N GLU A 139 0.47 12.62 -4.60
CA GLU A 139 -0.67 12.22 -3.75
C GLU A 139 -1.97 12.03 -4.54
N LYS A 140 -2.30 12.98 -5.42
CA LYS A 140 -3.51 12.87 -6.26
C LYS A 140 -3.45 11.69 -7.23
N ASN A 141 -2.25 11.29 -7.64
CA ASN A 141 -2.08 10.12 -8.50
C ASN A 141 -2.26 8.83 -7.68
N LEU A 142 -1.67 8.71 -6.47
CA LEU A 142 -1.91 7.56 -5.59
C LEU A 142 -3.41 7.24 -5.43
N TYR A 143 -4.23 8.26 -5.18
CA TYR A 143 -5.68 8.07 -5.05
C TYR A 143 -6.34 7.61 -6.36
N SER A 144 -5.92 8.15 -7.51
CA SER A 144 -6.43 7.68 -8.80
C SER A 144 -5.90 6.31 -9.22
N ASP A 145 -4.72 5.93 -8.74
CA ASP A 145 -4.06 4.67 -9.05
C ASP A 145 -4.76 3.52 -8.33
N ILE A 146 -5.00 3.65 -7.01
CA ILE A 146 -5.76 2.64 -6.26
C ILE A 146 -7.22 2.56 -6.72
N GLU A 147 -7.83 3.67 -7.14
CA GLU A 147 -9.19 3.62 -7.71
C GLU A 147 -9.19 2.80 -9.00
N ALA A 148 -8.17 2.93 -9.86
CA ALA A 148 -8.08 2.12 -11.08
C ALA A 148 -7.87 0.63 -10.77
N ALA A 149 -7.06 0.30 -9.76
CA ALA A 149 -6.88 -1.05 -9.27
C ALA A 149 -8.19 -1.65 -8.69
N TRP A 150 -8.89 -0.88 -7.86
CA TRP A 150 -10.21 -1.21 -7.32
C TRP A 150 -11.23 -1.51 -8.44
N GLN A 151 -11.36 -0.61 -9.40
CA GLN A 151 -12.27 -0.79 -10.54
C GLN A 151 -11.89 -2.02 -11.36
N THR A 152 -10.60 -2.31 -11.50
CA THR A 152 -10.12 -3.50 -12.20
C THR A 152 -10.58 -4.78 -11.50
N LEU A 153 -10.43 -4.88 -10.18
CA LEU A 153 -10.96 -6.01 -9.40
C LEU A 153 -12.47 -6.18 -9.56
N ARG A 154 -13.20 -5.06 -9.52
CA ARG A 154 -14.66 -5.07 -9.63
C ARG A 154 -15.17 -5.44 -11.02
N THR A 155 -14.54 -4.93 -12.07
CA THR A 155 -15.08 -5.00 -13.44
C THR A 155 -14.45 -6.13 -14.25
N ARG A 156 -13.11 -6.22 -14.28
CA ARG A 156 -12.39 -7.26 -15.04
C ARG A 156 -12.53 -8.62 -14.39
N TYR A 157 -12.43 -8.67 -13.05
CA TYR A 157 -12.45 -9.93 -12.31
C TYR A 157 -13.78 -10.22 -11.61
N GLY A 158 -14.73 -9.28 -11.64
CA GLY A 158 -16.07 -9.48 -11.07
C GLY A 158 -16.09 -9.71 -9.56
N ILE A 159 -15.04 -9.31 -8.84
CA ILE A 159 -14.92 -9.57 -7.40
C ILE A 159 -15.83 -8.58 -6.65
N SER A 160 -16.64 -9.09 -5.74
CA SER A 160 -17.54 -8.27 -4.92
C SER A 160 -16.78 -7.58 -3.77
N PRO A 161 -17.19 -6.37 -3.34
CA PRO A 161 -16.49 -5.59 -2.31
C PRO A 161 -16.21 -6.35 -1.02
N GLU A 162 -17.18 -7.14 -0.55
CA GLU A 162 -17.10 -7.93 0.68
C GLU A 162 -16.07 -9.07 0.59
N LYS A 163 -15.58 -9.40 -0.61
CA LYS A 163 -14.50 -10.36 -0.86
C LYS A 163 -13.14 -9.69 -1.11
N ILE A 164 -13.05 -8.37 -1.00
CA ILE A 164 -11.82 -7.61 -1.16
C ILE A 164 -11.32 -7.18 0.21
N ILE A 165 -10.06 -7.46 0.50
CA ILE A 165 -9.34 -6.94 1.67
C ILE A 165 -8.40 -5.87 1.16
N LEU A 166 -8.51 -4.64 1.66
CA LEU A 166 -7.55 -3.60 1.34
C LEU A 166 -6.35 -3.75 2.27
N TYR A 167 -5.14 -3.79 1.72
CA TYR A 167 -3.90 -3.87 2.50
C TYR A 167 -2.98 -2.74 2.07
N GLY A 168 -2.55 -1.90 3.01
CA GLY A 168 -1.53 -0.88 2.75
C GLY A 168 -0.33 -1.08 3.67
N GLN A 169 0.89 -0.98 3.13
CA GLN A 169 2.12 -0.94 3.91
C GLN A 169 2.78 0.44 3.82
N SER A 170 3.13 1.04 4.96
CA SER A 170 3.81 2.33 5.02
C SER A 170 3.06 3.39 4.21
N ILE A 171 3.69 4.02 3.22
CA ILE A 171 3.04 4.97 2.31
C ILE A 171 1.80 4.38 1.58
N GLY A 172 1.77 3.07 1.35
CA GLY A 172 0.62 2.38 0.75
C GLY A 172 -0.65 2.42 1.62
N THR A 173 -0.53 2.75 2.91
CA THR A 173 -1.69 2.98 3.78
C THR A 173 -2.47 4.23 3.38
N VAL A 174 -1.83 5.22 2.74
CA VAL A 174 -2.45 6.47 2.29
C VAL A 174 -3.56 6.23 1.26
N PRO A 175 -3.30 5.61 0.09
CA PRO A 175 -4.34 5.31 -0.88
C PRO A 175 -5.34 4.27 -0.33
N THR A 176 -4.89 3.32 0.50
CA THR A 176 -5.74 2.31 1.15
C THR A 176 -6.81 2.97 2.03
N ILE A 177 -6.42 3.90 2.91
CA ILE A 177 -7.32 4.65 3.78
C ILE A 177 -8.26 5.53 2.95
N ASP A 178 -7.77 6.20 1.91
CA ASP A 178 -8.61 7.02 1.03
C ASP A 178 -9.72 6.21 0.34
N LEU A 179 -9.40 5.01 -0.14
CA LEU A 179 -10.37 4.12 -0.76
C LEU A 179 -11.36 3.57 0.28
N ALA A 180 -10.86 3.10 1.43
CA ALA A 180 -11.66 2.54 2.52
C ALA A 180 -12.63 3.57 3.15
N ALA A 181 -12.28 4.86 3.11
CA ALA A 181 -13.16 5.94 3.56
C ALA A 181 -14.34 6.21 2.61
N ARG A 182 -14.33 5.63 1.40
CA ARG A 182 -15.35 5.82 0.36
C ARG A 182 -16.15 4.57 0.06
N TYR A 183 -15.57 3.38 0.27
CA TYR A 183 -16.20 2.10 -0.02
C TYR A 183 -16.09 1.15 1.16
N GLU A 184 -17.19 0.48 1.47
CA GLU A 184 -17.18 -0.67 2.37
C GLU A 184 -16.59 -1.89 1.64
N VAL A 185 -15.68 -2.57 2.33
CA VAL A 185 -14.94 -3.74 1.83
C VAL A 185 -14.99 -4.86 2.87
N GLY A 186 -14.51 -6.05 2.52
CA GLY A 186 -14.45 -7.16 3.47
C GLY A 186 -13.64 -6.81 4.72
N ALA A 187 -12.50 -6.14 4.55
CA ALA A 187 -11.66 -5.66 5.64
C ALA A 187 -10.57 -4.68 5.15
N VAL A 188 -9.92 -4.02 6.10
CA VAL A 188 -8.74 -3.17 5.88
C VAL A 188 -7.61 -3.63 6.79
N VAL A 189 -6.40 -3.78 6.24
CA VAL A 189 -5.16 -3.97 6.97
C VAL A 189 -4.26 -2.77 6.75
N LEU A 190 -3.86 -2.12 7.83
CA LEU A 190 -2.98 -0.96 7.85
C LEU A 190 -1.66 -1.35 8.53
N HIS A 191 -0.62 -1.56 7.74
CA HIS A 191 0.71 -1.95 8.20
C HIS A 191 1.64 -0.74 8.24
N SER A 192 2.10 -0.38 9.45
CA SER A 192 2.90 0.81 9.76
C SER A 192 2.32 2.11 9.17
N PRO A 193 1.06 2.44 9.46
CA PRO A 193 0.39 3.56 8.81
C PRO A 193 0.87 4.91 9.34
N LEU A 194 0.75 5.94 8.49
CA LEU A 194 1.06 7.32 8.86
C LEU A 194 -0.19 8.18 9.02
N MET A 195 -0.22 9.01 10.06
CA MET A 195 -1.30 9.99 10.30
C MET A 195 -1.34 11.08 9.22
N SER A 196 -0.19 11.68 8.92
CA SER A 196 0.04 12.63 7.84
C SER A 196 1.52 12.89 7.61
N GLY A 197 1.88 13.47 6.47
CA GLY A 197 3.26 13.80 6.13
C GLY A 197 3.88 14.83 7.08
N MET A 198 3.11 15.84 7.51
CA MET A 198 3.59 16.80 8.52
C MET A 198 3.85 16.14 9.86
N ARG A 199 3.06 15.14 10.27
CA ARG A 199 3.27 14.41 11.53
C ARG A 199 4.48 13.50 11.50
N VAL A 200 4.82 12.95 10.33
CA VAL A 200 6.08 12.22 10.15
C VAL A 200 7.27 13.19 10.27
N ALA A 201 7.22 14.34 9.59
CA ALA A 201 8.32 15.30 9.58
C ALA A 201 8.47 16.09 10.90
N PHE A 202 7.36 16.33 11.60
CA PHE A 202 7.28 17.11 12.82
C PHE A 202 6.37 16.42 13.84
N PRO A 203 6.86 15.42 14.60
CA PRO A 203 6.04 14.55 15.47
C PRO A 203 5.15 15.29 16.47
N ASP A 204 5.56 16.46 16.95
CA ASP A 204 4.80 17.28 17.90
C ASP A 204 3.57 17.98 17.31
N THR A 205 3.39 17.95 15.97
CA THR A 205 2.24 18.63 15.34
C THR A 205 0.93 17.90 15.60
N LYS A 206 0.03 18.54 16.35
CA LYS A 206 -1.32 18.00 16.63
C LYS A 206 -2.37 18.43 15.60
N ARG A 207 -2.06 19.41 14.76
CA ARG A 207 -2.98 20.02 13.77
C ARG A 207 -2.73 19.48 12.36
N THR A 208 -3.81 19.26 11.62
CA THR A 208 -3.74 19.06 10.16
C THR A 208 -3.81 20.42 9.47
N TRP A 209 -2.81 20.71 8.62
CA TRP A 209 -2.71 21.97 7.87
C TRP A 209 -3.25 21.78 6.46
N PHE A 210 -3.68 22.86 5.80
CA PHE A 210 -4.24 22.78 4.43
C PHE A 210 -3.21 22.33 3.38
N PHE A 211 -1.91 22.42 3.69
CA PHE A 211 -0.79 21.98 2.88
C PHE A 211 -0.19 20.65 3.37
N ASP A 212 -0.81 20.01 4.37
CA ASP A 212 -0.36 18.72 4.89
C ASP A 212 -0.56 17.65 3.81
N ALA A 213 0.51 16.90 3.54
CA ALA A 213 0.46 15.80 2.58
C ALA A 213 -0.15 14.58 3.28
N PHE A 214 -0.98 13.84 2.55
CA PHE A 214 -1.50 12.55 3.01
C PHE A 214 -2.23 12.62 4.36
N PRO A 215 -3.26 13.47 4.57
CA PRO A 215 -3.95 13.59 5.86
C PRO A 215 -4.86 12.37 6.15
N SER A 216 -4.27 11.18 6.28
CA SER A 216 -4.93 9.91 6.55
C SER A 216 -5.77 9.96 7.82
N ILE A 217 -5.27 10.64 8.85
CA ILE A 217 -5.92 10.74 10.16
C ILE A 217 -7.30 11.42 10.11
N ASP A 218 -7.53 12.28 9.10
CA ASP A 218 -8.82 12.96 8.89
C ASP A 218 -9.81 12.10 8.09
N LYS A 219 -9.32 11.03 7.43
CA LYS A 219 -10.12 10.09 6.62
C LYS A 219 -10.50 8.84 7.40
N VAL A 220 -9.64 8.39 8.30
CA VAL A 220 -9.81 7.19 9.13
C VAL A 220 -11.20 7.06 9.80
N PRO A 221 -11.78 8.12 10.40
CA PRO A 221 -13.11 8.03 11.03
C PRO A 221 -14.25 7.64 10.09
N LYS A 222 -14.04 7.69 8.76
CA LYS A 222 -15.03 7.34 7.74
C LYS A 222 -14.98 5.87 7.33
N ILE A 223 -13.99 5.11 7.79
CA ILE A 223 -13.83 3.70 7.43
C ILE A 223 -14.84 2.86 8.23
N THR A 224 -15.83 2.28 7.55
CA THR A 224 -16.88 1.45 8.17
C THR A 224 -16.57 -0.05 8.17
N SER A 225 -15.50 -0.46 7.48
CA SER A 225 -15.07 -1.86 7.39
C SER A 225 -14.24 -2.25 8.62
N PRO A 226 -14.15 -3.55 8.99
CA PRO A 226 -13.22 -4.02 10.01
C PRO A 226 -11.77 -3.64 9.69
N VAL A 227 -11.05 -3.06 10.66
CA VAL A 227 -9.67 -2.60 10.47
C VAL A 227 -8.71 -3.32 11.42
N LEU A 228 -7.70 -3.98 10.85
CA LEU A 228 -6.52 -4.46 11.57
C LEU A 228 -5.38 -3.46 11.38
N VAL A 229 -4.82 -2.98 12.48
CA VAL A 229 -3.58 -2.17 12.48
C VAL A 229 -2.42 -3.04 12.93
N ILE A 230 -1.32 -2.99 12.19
CA ILE A 230 -0.07 -3.69 12.49
C ILE A 230 1.05 -2.65 12.54
N HIS A 231 1.88 -2.65 13.59
CA HIS A 231 2.99 -1.70 13.73
C HIS A 231 4.11 -2.27 14.62
N GLY A 232 5.37 -2.01 14.29
CA GLY A 232 6.51 -2.29 15.18
C GLY A 232 6.64 -1.24 16.29
N THR A 233 7.03 -1.64 17.50
CA THR A 233 7.16 -0.70 18.63
C THR A 233 8.43 0.17 18.56
N GLU A 234 9.43 -0.24 17.77
CA GLU A 234 10.70 0.47 17.55
C GLU A 234 10.80 1.03 16.11
N ASP A 235 9.67 1.42 15.52
CA ASP A 235 9.60 1.99 14.18
C ASP A 235 10.20 3.42 14.12
N GLU A 236 11.46 3.50 13.71
CA GLU A 236 12.24 4.74 13.55
C GLU A 236 11.85 5.57 12.30
N VAL A 237 11.05 5.02 11.38
CA VAL A 237 10.67 5.71 10.13
C VAL A 237 9.30 6.37 10.29
N ILE A 238 8.34 5.61 10.79
CA ILE A 238 6.99 6.06 11.11
C ILE A 238 6.73 5.67 12.55
N ASP A 239 6.96 6.62 13.46
CA ASP A 239 6.83 6.40 14.90
C ASP A 239 5.54 5.64 15.28
N PHE A 240 5.66 4.73 16.24
CA PHE A 240 4.57 3.87 16.72
C PHE A 240 3.29 4.64 17.09
N SER A 241 3.41 5.90 17.55
CA SER A 241 2.26 6.76 17.84
C SER A 241 1.33 6.96 16.65
N HIS A 242 1.83 6.83 15.40
CA HIS A 242 1.00 6.91 14.21
C HIS A 242 0.03 5.73 14.09
N GLY A 243 0.53 4.51 14.33
CA GLY A 243 -0.29 3.29 14.36
C GLY A 243 -1.33 3.35 15.47
N LEU A 244 -0.91 3.74 16.68
CA LEU A 244 -1.79 3.88 17.83
C LEU A 244 -2.90 4.92 17.58
N ALA A 245 -2.56 6.10 17.09
CA ALA A 245 -3.54 7.16 16.83
C ALA A 245 -4.53 6.80 15.70
N ILE A 246 -4.08 6.07 14.68
CA ILE A 246 -4.97 5.55 13.64
C ILE A 246 -5.90 4.48 14.21
N TYR A 247 -5.38 3.56 15.00
CA TYR A 247 -6.16 2.54 15.68
C TYR A 247 -7.26 3.16 16.55
N GLU A 248 -6.92 4.14 17.39
CA GLU A 248 -7.88 4.81 18.29
C GLU A 248 -8.98 5.60 17.55
N ARG A 249 -8.72 6.06 16.32
CA ARG A 249 -9.70 6.82 15.52
C ARG A 249 -10.52 5.99 14.56
N CYS A 250 -10.11 4.76 14.29
CA CYS A 250 -10.88 3.82 13.47
C CYS A 250 -12.13 3.37 14.24
N PRO A 251 -13.34 3.49 13.68
CA PRO A 251 -14.57 3.19 14.43
C PRO A 251 -14.83 1.69 14.59
N ARG A 252 -14.17 0.83 13.79
CA ARG A 252 -14.33 -0.63 13.81
C ARG A 252 -12.99 -1.35 13.73
N THR A 253 -12.12 -1.10 14.70
CA THR A 253 -10.89 -1.88 14.84
C THR A 253 -11.16 -3.27 15.39
N VAL A 254 -10.36 -4.23 14.95
CA VAL A 254 -10.16 -5.51 15.64
C VAL A 254 -8.91 -5.42 16.52
N GLU A 255 -8.59 -6.46 17.29
CA GLU A 255 -7.37 -6.50 18.08
C GLU A 255 -6.15 -6.18 17.21
N PRO A 256 -5.36 -5.13 17.53
CA PRO A 256 -4.21 -4.76 16.71
C PRO A 256 -3.07 -5.76 16.87
N LEU A 257 -2.01 -5.60 16.08
CA LEU A 257 -0.74 -6.28 16.31
C LEU A 257 0.37 -5.25 16.49
N TRP A 258 0.82 -5.10 17.73
CA TRP A 258 2.02 -4.37 18.07
C TRP A 258 3.17 -5.35 18.20
N VAL A 259 4.12 -5.29 17.28
CA VAL A 259 5.26 -6.22 17.27
C VAL A 259 6.38 -5.62 18.10
N GLU A 260 6.55 -6.14 19.30
CA GLU A 260 7.56 -5.66 20.25
C GLU A 260 8.98 -5.82 19.69
N GLY A 261 9.77 -4.74 19.68
CA GLY A 261 11.15 -4.72 19.19
C GLY A 261 11.30 -4.69 17.67
N ALA A 262 10.19 -4.71 16.91
CA ALA A 262 10.26 -4.57 15.45
C ALA A 262 10.37 -3.10 15.04
N GLY A 263 11.18 -2.84 14.03
CA GLY A 263 11.28 -1.56 13.32
C GLY A 263 10.35 -1.49 12.10
N HIS A 264 10.60 -0.55 11.19
CA HIS A 264 9.72 -0.30 10.03
C HIS A 264 9.70 -1.41 8.98
N ASN A 265 10.83 -2.11 8.82
CA ASN A 265 11.10 -2.98 7.66
C ASN A 265 11.33 -4.45 8.05
N ASP A 266 11.07 -4.83 9.30
CA ASP A 266 11.32 -6.18 9.80
C ASP A 266 10.09 -6.83 10.46
N VAL A 267 8.95 -6.13 10.54
CA VAL A 267 7.70 -6.64 11.13
C VAL A 267 7.31 -8.00 10.54
N GLU A 268 7.41 -8.16 9.22
CA GLU A 268 7.08 -9.41 8.53
C GLU A 268 8.00 -10.59 8.87
N LEU A 269 9.17 -10.35 9.47
CA LEU A 269 10.10 -11.39 9.91
C LEU A 269 9.66 -12.06 11.21
N TYR A 270 8.78 -11.41 11.98
CA TYR A 270 8.25 -11.96 13.23
C TYR A 270 7.08 -12.91 12.94
N SER A 271 7.07 -14.09 13.56
CA SER A 271 6.02 -15.12 13.32
C SER A 271 4.61 -14.61 13.64
N GLN A 272 4.50 -13.73 14.63
CA GLN A 272 3.26 -13.10 15.08
C GLN A 272 2.53 -12.36 13.95
N TYR A 273 3.27 -11.78 12.99
CA TYR A 273 2.70 -11.12 11.82
C TYR A 273 1.78 -12.05 11.03
N LEU A 274 2.30 -13.23 10.69
CA LEU A 274 1.54 -14.19 9.90
C LEU A 274 0.40 -14.82 10.71
N GLU A 275 0.64 -15.12 11.99
CA GLU A 275 -0.36 -15.70 12.89
C GLU A 275 -1.55 -14.77 13.08
N ARG A 276 -1.31 -13.48 13.29
CA ARG A 276 -2.37 -12.47 13.40
C ARG A 276 -3.17 -12.37 12.10
N LEU A 277 -2.52 -12.26 10.96
CA LEU A 277 -3.19 -12.15 9.66
C LEU A 277 -4.07 -13.37 9.36
N LYS A 278 -3.57 -14.58 9.64
CA LYS A 278 -4.36 -15.81 9.50
C LYS A 278 -5.61 -15.78 10.38
N THR A 279 -5.45 -15.37 11.64
CA THR A 279 -6.56 -15.28 12.60
C THR A 279 -7.59 -14.25 12.14
N PHE A 280 -7.14 -13.07 11.72
CA PHE A 280 -8.01 -12.02 11.20
C PHE A 280 -8.86 -12.54 10.03
N ILE A 281 -8.20 -13.08 9.00
CA ILE A 281 -8.85 -13.48 7.75
C ILE A 281 -9.73 -14.73 7.94
N SER A 282 -9.26 -15.71 8.71
CA SER A 282 -9.92 -17.02 8.80
C SER A 282 -11.01 -17.06 9.88
N SER A 283 -10.89 -16.26 10.93
CA SER A 283 -11.76 -16.36 12.12
C SER A 283 -12.60 -15.11 12.34
N GLU A 284 -12.05 -13.91 12.12
CA GLU A 284 -12.73 -12.64 12.46
C GLU A 284 -13.56 -12.08 11.30
N LEU A 285 -13.23 -12.42 10.05
CA LEU A 285 -13.99 -11.97 8.87
C LEU A 285 -15.11 -12.93 8.43
N GLN A 286 -15.26 -14.08 9.10
CA GLN A 286 -16.41 -14.94 8.82
C GLN A 286 -17.67 -14.32 9.42
N PRO A 287 -18.78 -14.25 8.68
CA PRO A 287 -20.04 -13.84 9.27
C PRO A 287 -20.32 -14.79 10.44
N HIS A 288 -20.58 -14.23 11.63
CA HIS A 288 -21.10 -15.01 12.74
C HIS A 288 -22.35 -15.72 12.22
N VAL A 289 -22.28 -17.05 12.14
CA VAL A 289 -23.46 -17.89 11.94
C VAL A 289 -24.21 -17.76 13.26
N ASN A 290 -25.13 -16.79 13.32
CA ASN A 290 -26.15 -16.72 14.36
C ASN A 290 -27.18 -17.83 14.14
#